data_AF-A0A2V5Z5S6-F1
#
_entry.id   AF-A0A2V5Z5S6-F1
#
_cell.length_a   1.000
_cell.length_b   1.000
_cell.length_c   1.000
_cell.angle_alpha   90.00
_cell.angle_beta   90.00
_cell.angle_gamma   90.00
#
_symmetry.space_group_name_H-M   'P 1'
#
loop_
_entity.id
_entity.type
_entity.pdbx_description
1 polymer ?
#
loop_
_entity_poly.entity_id
_entity_poly.type
_entity_poly.pdbx_seq_one_letter_code
_entity_poly.pdbx_strand_id
1 'polypeptide(L)'
;MPELLANPRLNFLNLRGDQREDASTKAKVLRVLKYYARLIGYAAKAKPKLFHILWNNKFQLFDCSLLMLYYKLLSKRVVFTAHNVNAGKRDQNDSWLNRISLKVQYSLCDHVFVHTDGMKSEMTSEFRIPATKVSVIPFGINNTVPNTSLSSAEAKRQL
;
A
#
# COMPACT_ATOMS: atom_id res chain seq x y z
N MET A 1 -19.66 -4.16 2.22
CA MET A 1 -20.10 -3.54 0.94
C MET A 1 -20.58 -4.63 -0.01
N PRO A 2 -21.84 -5.08 0.11
CA PRO A 2 -22.42 -6.14 -0.73
C PRO A 2 -22.40 -5.81 -2.23
N GLU A 3 -22.54 -4.53 -2.56
CA GLU A 3 -22.55 -4.02 -3.94
C GLU A 3 -21.26 -4.30 -4.72
N LEU A 4 -20.10 -4.27 -4.04
CA LEU A 4 -18.82 -4.60 -4.67
C LEU A 4 -18.73 -6.08 -4.99
N LEU A 5 -19.22 -6.96 -4.11
CA LEU A 5 -19.20 -8.41 -4.31
C LEU A 5 -20.14 -8.87 -5.43
N ALA A 6 -21.22 -8.11 -5.67
CA ALA A 6 -22.17 -8.39 -6.74
C ALA A 6 -21.72 -7.86 -8.12
N ASN A 7 -20.62 -7.11 -8.20
CA ASN A 7 -20.19 -6.49 -9.45
C ASN A 7 -19.44 -7.49 -10.36
N PRO A 8 -19.98 -7.86 -11.53
CA PRO A 8 -19.38 -8.87 -12.41
C PRO A 8 -18.05 -8.43 -13.05
N ARG A 9 -17.72 -7.13 -12.97
CA ARG A 9 -16.44 -6.59 -13.46
C ARG A 9 -15.31 -6.75 -12.44
N LEU A 10 -15.62 -7.20 -11.23
CA LEU A 10 -14.65 -7.42 -10.16
C LEU A 10 -14.47 -8.91 -9.92
N ASN A 11 -13.21 -9.35 -9.88
CA ASN A 11 -12.86 -10.71 -9.47
C ASN A 11 -12.15 -10.66 -8.12
N PHE A 12 -12.81 -11.17 -7.07
CA PHE A 12 -12.27 -11.18 -5.72
C PHE A 12 -11.46 -12.46 -5.48
N LEU A 13 -10.16 -12.28 -5.21
CA LEU A 13 -9.25 -13.38 -4.94
C LEU A 13 -8.81 -13.36 -3.47
N ASN A 14 -9.38 -14.26 -2.66
CA ASN A 14 -8.94 -14.43 -1.27
C ASN A 14 -7.70 -15.34 -1.19
N LEU A 15 -6.51 -14.75 -1.40
CA LEU A 15 -5.25 -15.48 -1.34
C LEU A 15 -4.91 -15.95 0.09
N ARG A 16 -5.34 -15.19 1.11
CA ARG A 16 -5.00 -15.41 2.53
C ARG A 16 -5.83 -16.50 3.19
N GLY A 17 -7.08 -16.68 2.76
CA GLY A 17 -8.00 -17.67 3.32
C GLY A 17 -8.51 -17.29 4.71
N ASP A 18 -8.69 -18.29 5.56
CA ASP A 18 -9.17 -18.16 6.94
C ASP A 18 -8.20 -17.35 7.82
N GLN A 19 -8.74 -16.39 8.59
CA GLN A 19 -7.99 -15.52 9.50
C GLN A 19 -8.48 -15.58 10.95
N ARG A 20 -9.24 -16.61 11.34
CA ARG A 20 -9.69 -16.78 12.74
C ARG A 20 -8.54 -16.68 13.73
N GLU A 21 -8.79 -15.95 14.82
CA GLU A 21 -7.80 -15.59 15.84
C GLU A 21 -7.46 -16.74 16.79
N ASP A 22 -8.41 -17.68 16.97
CA ASP A 22 -8.32 -18.90 17.79
C ASP A 22 -7.35 -19.97 17.24
N ALA A 23 -6.74 -19.73 16.09
CA ALA A 23 -5.83 -20.68 15.45
C ALA A 23 -4.47 -20.77 16.15
N SER A 24 -3.88 -21.97 16.14
CA SER A 24 -2.54 -22.21 16.66
C SER A 24 -1.47 -21.38 15.94
N THR A 25 -0.35 -21.09 16.62
CA THR A 25 0.78 -20.33 16.04
C THR A 25 1.31 -20.97 14.76
N LYS A 26 1.40 -22.31 14.71
CA LYS A 26 1.82 -23.04 13.51
C LYS A 26 0.86 -22.80 12.34
N ALA A 27 -0.45 -22.83 12.60
CA ALA A 27 -1.46 -22.52 11.60
C ALA A 27 -1.35 -21.08 11.11
N LYS A 28 -1.10 -20.11 12.01
CA LYS A 28 -0.90 -18.69 11.64
C LYS A 28 0.33 -18.51 10.73
N VAL A 29 1.46 -19.16 11.05
CA VAL A 29 2.67 -19.14 10.21
C VAL A 29 2.39 -19.75 8.84
N LEU A 30 1.77 -20.94 8.79
CA LEU A 30 1.45 -21.61 7.53
C LEU A 30 0.50 -20.78 6.66
N ARG A 31 -0.46 -20.06 7.26
CA ARG A 31 -1.36 -19.15 6.53
C ARG A 31 -0.60 -18.03 5.84
N VAL A 32 0.38 -17.43 6.53
CA VAL A 32 1.22 -16.37 5.95
C VAL A 32 2.08 -16.91 4.80
N LEU A 33 2.72 -18.07 4.97
CA LEU A 33 3.52 -18.70 3.92
C LEU A 33 2.67 -19.08 2.70
N LYS A 34 1.49 -19.66 2.93
CA LYS A 34 0.52 -20.00 1.87
C LYS A 34 0.06 -18.78 1.11
N TYR A 35 -0.18 -17.67 1.81
CA TYR A 35 -0.51 -16.39 1.18
C TYR A 35 0.60 -15.94 0.23
N TYR A 36 1.86 -15.93 0.67
CA TYR A 36 2.97 -15.48 -0.18
C TYR A 36 3.18 -16.42 -1.37
N ALA A 37 3.11 -17.73 -1.19
CA ALA A 37 3.20 -18.69 -2.30
C ALA A 37 2.12 -18.45 -3.36
N ARG A 38 0.87 -18.21 -2.92
CA ARG A 38 -0.25 -17.88 -3.81
C ARG A 38 -0.08 -16.53 -4.49
N LEU A 39 0.40 -15.52 -3.77
CA LEU A 39 0.63 -14.18 -4.32
C LEU A 39 1.73 -14.20 -5.40
N ILE A 40 2.84 -14.88 -5.14
CA ILE A 40 3.94 -15.05 -6.09
C ILE A 40 3.44 -15.82 -7.32
N GLY A 41 2.78 -16.96 -7.12
CA GLY A 41 2.22 -17.75 -8.22
C GLY A 41 1.17 -16.98 -9.04
N TYR A 42 0.34 -16.18 -8.38
CA TYR A 42 -0.61 -15.29 -9.05
C TYR A 42 0.13 -14.25 -9.87
N ALA A 43 1.09 -13.53 -9.31
CA ALA A 43 1.81 -12.48 -10.00
C ALA A 43 2.48 -12.95 -11.30
N ALA A 44 3.09 -14.15 -11.29
CA ALA A 44 3.68 -14.76 -12.49
C ALA A 44 2.67 -15.09 -13.59
N LYS A 45 1.49 -15.60 -13.22
CA LYS A 45 0.49 -16.14 -14.16
C LYS A 45 -0.61 -15.13 -14.53
N ALA A 46 -0.74 -14.06 -13.75
CA ALA A 46 -1.81 -13.08 -13.87
C ALA A 46 -1.70 -12.31 -15.18
N LYS A 47 -2.81 -12.25 -15.93
CA LYS A 47 -2.96 -11.41 -17.13
C LYS A 47 -2.82 -9.90 -16.82
N PRO A 48 -3.35 -9.37 -15.70
CA PRO A 48 -3.16 -7.96 -15.34
C PRO A 48 -1.68 -7.56 -15.30
N LYS A 49 -1.36 -6.45 -15.97
CA LYS A 49 -0.02 -5.84 -15.97
C LYS A 49 0.14 -4.74 -14.93
N LEU A 50 -0.96 -4.18 -14.42
CA LEU A 50 -0.98 -3.14 -13.40
C LEU A 50 -1.39 -3.74 -12.07
N PHE A 51 -0.51 -3.63 -11.06
CA PHE A 51 -0.80 -4.01 -9.68
C PHE A 51 -0.91 -2.75 -8.84
N HIS A 52 -2.04 -2.59 -8.17
CA HIS A 52 -2.24 -1.54 -7.18
C HIS A 52 -2.19 -2.16 -5.78
N ILE A 53 -1.19 -1.77 -5.01
CA ILE A 53 -0.96 -2.25 -3.65
C ILE A 53 -1.44 -1.17 -2.68
N LEU A 54 -2.37 -1.52 -1.79
CA LEU A 54 -2.87 -0.60 -0.76
C LEU A 54 -2.07 -0.71 0.54
N TRP A 55 -1.61 -1.92 0.88
CA TRP A 55 -0.93 -2.20 2.15
C TRP A 55 0.18 -3.21 1.95
N ASN A 56 1.27 -3.02 2.68
CA ASN A 56 2.23 -4.09 2.93
C ASN A 56 1.61 -5.07 3.95
N ASN A 57 2.06 -6.32 3.92
CA ASN A 57 1.61 -7.38 4.80
C ASN A 57 2.55 -7.51 6.00
N LYS A 58 2.90 -8.74 6.42
CA LYS A 58 3.61 -9.00 7.68
C LYS A 58 5.11 -8.78 7.58
N PHE A 59 5.74 -9.08 6.45
CA PHE A 59 7.19 -9.00 6.29
C PHE A 59 7.58 -7.73 5.55
N GLN A 60 7.58 -6.60 6.27
CA GLN A 60 7.82 -5.27 5.69
C GLN A 60 9.06 -5.23 4.79
N LEU A 61 10.21 -5.69 5.26
CA LEU A 61 11.44 -5.67 4.45
C LEU A 61 11.30 -6.46 3.15
N PHE A 62 10.65 -7.63 3.19
CA PHE A 62 10.41 -8.45 2.00
C PHE A 62 9.44 -7.76 1.04
N ASP A 63 8.33 -7.25 1.57
CA ASP A 63 7.28 -6.58 0.80
C ASP A 63 7.78 -5.30 0.15
N CYS A 64 8.59 -4.52 0.85
CA CYS A 64 9.19 -3.28 0.36
C CYS A 64 10.31 -3.51 -0.68
N SER A 65 10.94 -4.68 -0.71
CA SER A 65 12.15 -4.94 -1.51
C SER A 65 11.99 -6.10 -2.50
N LEU A 66 12.23 -7.34 -2.05
CA LEU A 66 12.28 -8.53 -2.89
C LEU A 66 10.98 -8.75 -3.67
N LEU A 67 9.84 -8.51 -3.03
CA LEU A 67 8.54 -8.65 -3.68
C LEU A 67 8.33 -7.58 -4.77
N MET A 68 8.74 -6.33 -4.50
CA MET A 68 8.70 -5.26 -5.49
C MET A 68 9.59 -5.57 -6.68
N LEU A 69 10.83 -6.00 -6.43
CA LEU A 69 11.76 -6.37 -7.48
C LEU A 69 11.20 -7.50 -8.34
N TYR A 70 10.63 -8.53 -7.70
CA TYR A 70 9.97 -9.62 -8.38
C TYR A 70 8.85 -9.14 -9.33
N TYR A 71 7.99 -8.21 -8.90
CA TYR A 71 6.98 -7.64 -9.78
C TYR A 71 7.59 -6.88 -10.97
N LYS A 72 8.69 -6.15 -10.77
CA LYS A 72 9.38 -5.46 -11.86
C LYS A 72 10.02 -6.42 -12.85
N LEU A 73 10.61 -7.53 -12.38
CA LEU A 73 11.15 -8.59 -13.23
C LEU A 73 10.07 -9.26 -14.08
N LEU A 74 8.85 -9.37 -13.55
CA LEU A 74 7.66 -9.81 -14.30
C LEU A 74 7.05 -8.72 -15.21
N SER A 75 7.75 -7.59 -15.40
CA SER A 75 7.29 -6.44 -16.17
C SER A 75 5.93 -5.88 -15.72
N LYS A 76 5.62 -6.00 -14.43
CA LYS A 76 4.42 -5.40 -13.85
C LYS A 76 4.66 -3.92 -13.58
N ARG A 77 3.63 -3.11 -13.87
CA ARG A 77 3.51 -1.74 -13.38
C ARG A 77 2.92 -1.79 -11.98
N VAL A 78 3.57 -1.16 -11.02
CA VAL A 78 3.17 -1.17 -9.61
C VAL A 78 2.78 0.22 -9.18
N VAL A 79 1.55 0.37 -8.71
CA VAL A 79 1.05 1.58 -8.06
C VAL A 79 0.88 1.28 -6.59
N PHE A 80 1.30 2.19 -5.73
CA PHE A 80 1.19 2.02 -4.28
C PHE A 80 0.39 3.16 -3.67
N THR A 81 -0.50 2.86 -2.72
CA THR A 81 -1.09 3.89 -1.85
C THR A 81 -0.33 3.90 -0.53
N ALA A 82 0.44 4.95 -0.29
CA ALA A 82 1.06 5.17 1.00
C ALA A 82 0.06 5.85 1.93
N HIS A 83 -0.54 5.08 2.84
CA HIS A 83 -1.42 5.61 3.89
C HIS A 83 -0.64 6.36 4.98
N ASN A 84 0.62 5.97 5.19
CA ASN A 84 1.62 6.73 5.91
C ASN A 84 2.91 6.68 5.09
N VAL A 85 3.59 7.82 4.93
CA VAL A 85 4.87 7.84 4.21
C VAL A 85 5.96 7.13 5.00
N ASN A 86 5.99 7.32 6.31
CA ASN A 86 6.84 6.58 7.23
C ASN A 86 6.11 6.34 8.56
N ALA A 87 5.50 5.16 8.71
CA ALA A 87 4.80 4.79 9.95
C ALA A 87 5.74 4.73 11.16
N GLY A 88 7.00 4.30 10.98
CA GLY A 88 7.99 4.28 12.05
C GLY A 88 8.27 5.68 12.60
N LYS A 89 8.34 6.70 11.73
CA LYS A 89 8.51 8.10 12.15
C LYS A 89 7.29 8.62 12.92
N ARG A 90 6.08 8.32 12.43
CA ARG A 90 4.82 8.65 13.12
C ARG A 90 4.76 8.02 14.51
N ASP A 91 5.18 6.76 14.61
CA ASP A 91 5.09 5.95 15.83
C ASP A 91 6.33 6.04 16.72
N GLN A 92 7.26 6.97 16.40
CA GLN A 92 8.51 7.20 17.13
C GLN A 92 9.41 5.95 17.27
N ASN A 93 9.31 5.02 16.33
CA ASN A 93 10.11 3.80 16.26
C ASN A 93 10.73 3.62 14.85
N ASP A 94 11.25 4.71 14.30
CA ASP A 94 11.86 4.71 12.98
C ASP A 94 13.30 4.18 13.02
N SER A 95 13.70 3.51 11.95
CA SER A 95 15.06 2.98 11.81
C SER A 95 15.61 3.24 10.41
N TRP A 96 16.94 3.25 10.31
CA TRP A 96 17.61 3.41 9.02
C TRP A 96 17.26 2.30 8.02
N LEU A 97 17.13 1.06 8.51
CA LEU A 97 16.69 -0.08 7.70
C LEU A 97 15.26 0.12 7.15
N ASN A 98 14.34 0.60 7.99
CA ASN A 98 12.99 0.94 7.57
C ASN A 98 13.02 2.02 6.47
N ARG A 99 13.75 3.12 6.68
CA ARG A 99 13.89 4.21 5.69
C ARG A 99 14.42 3.73 4.34
N ILE A 100 15.46 2.88 4.34
CA ILE A 100 15.98 2.32 3.09
C ILE A 100 14.94 1.45 2.42
N SER A 101 14.29 0.56 3.17
CA SER A 101 13.29 -0.34 2.59
C SER A 101 12.14 0.44 1.95
N LEU A 102 11.65 1.49 2.61
CA LEU A 102 10.63 2.40 2.08
C LEU A 102 11.13 3.14 0.83
N LYS A 103 12.37 3.65 0.85
CA LYS A 103 12.96 4.30 -0.32
C LYS A 103 13.05 3.35 -1.52
N VAL A 104 13.44 2.10 -1.29
CA VAL A 104 13.49 1.06 -2.33
C VAL A 104 12.09 0.81 -2.88
N GLN A 105 11.09 0.60 -2.01
CA GLN A 105 9.69 0.40 -2.42
C GLN A 105 9.21 1.55 -3.30
N TYR A 106 9.34 2.79 -2.83
CA TYR A 106 8.86 3.97 -3.56
C TYR A 106 9.60 4.20 -4.87
N SER A 107 10.89 3.86 -4.93
CA SER A 107 11.66 3.92 -6.16
C SER A 107 11.22 2.87 -7.18
N LEU A 108 10.88 1.66 -6.72
CA LEU A 108 10.43 0.55 -7.57
C LEU A 108 8.97 0.67 -8.03
N CYS A 109 8.13 1.43 -7.34
CA CYS A 109 6.79 1.76 -7.84
C CYS A 109 6.89 2.47 -9.20
N ASP A 110 5.82 2.47 -9.98
CA ASP A 110 5.66 3.32 -11.17
C ASP A 110 4.89 4.60 -10.81
N HIS A 111 4.00 4.53 -9.81
CA HIS A 111 3.29 5.68 -9.25
C HIS A 111 2.95 5.48 -7.77
N VAL A 112 2.84 6.56 -7.01
CA VAL A 112 2.43 6.52 -5.60
C VAL A 112 1.28 7.49 -5.35
N PHE A 113 0.25 7.00 -4.68
CA PHE A 113 -0.83 7.80 -4.14
C PHE A 113 -0.59 8.10 -2.66
N VAL A 114 -0.85 9.34 -2.25
CA VAL A 114 -0.82 9.79 -0.87
C VAL A 114 -2.10 10.58 -0.57
N HIS A 115 -2.35 10.91 0.70
CA HIS A 115 -3.61 11.54 1.09
C HIS A 115 -3.51 13.03 1.43
N THR A 116 -2.30 13.59 1.52
CA THR A 116 -2.08 15.01 1.79
C THR A 116 -0.89 15.55 1.01
N ASP A 117 -0.84 16.87 0.77
CA ASP A 117 0.33 17.54 0.20
C ASP A 117 1.56 17.43 1.11
N GLY A 118 1.35 17.36 2.43
CA GLY A 118 2.43 17.10 3.39
C GLY A 118 3.11 15.76 3.15
N MET A 119 2.33 14.71 2.89
CA MET A 119 2.87 13.39 2.54
C MET A 119 3.60 13.42 1.19
N LYS A 120 3.06 14.11 0.19
CA LYS A 120 3.73 14.28 -1.11
C LYS A 120 5.08 15.01 -0.95
N SER A 121 5.10 16.04 -0.11
CA SER A 121 6.31 16.79 0.22
C SER A 121 7.33 15.90 0.92
N GLU A 122 6.92 15.11 1.92
CA GLU A 122 7.79 14.14 2.61
C GLU A 122 8.40 13.10 1.66
N MET A 123 7.61 12.55 0.71
CA MET A 123 8.15 11.63 -0.30
C MET A 123 9.21 12.29 -1.18
N THR A 124 9.02 13.56 -1.53
CA THR A 124 9.94 14.29 -2.42
C THR A 124 11.21 14.71 -1.68
N SER A 125 11.09 15.23 -0.46
CA SER A 125 12.23 15.76 0.30
C SER A 125 13.05 14.67 0.99
N GLU A 126 12.41 13.71 1.66
CA GLU A 126 13.10 12.70 2.48
C GLU A 126 13.47 11.46 1.67
N PHE A 127 12.58 11.02 0.78
CA PHE A 127 12.78 9.80 -0.02
C PHE A 127 13.28 10.09 -1.44
N ARG A 128 13.34 11.37 -1.86
CA ARG A 128 13.81 11.81 -3.18
C ARG A 128 13.01 11.20 -4.33
N ILE A 129 11.71 11.00 -4.13
CA ILE A 129 10.80 10.51 -5.16
C ILE A 129 10.35 11.70 -6.02
N PRO A 130 10.43 11.61 -7.37
CA PRO A 130 9.97 12.69 -8.23
C PRO A 130 8.51 13.05 -7.97
N ALA A 131 8.20 14.35 -7.82
CA ALA A 131 6.85 14.81 -7.55
C ALA A 131 5.85 14.42 -8.65
N THR A 132 6.30 14.19 -9.88
CA THR A 132 5.50 13.70 -11.01
C THR A 132 5.00 12.26 -10.82
N LYS A 133 5.68 11.48 -9.97
CA LYS A 133 5.34 10.10 -9.61
C LYS A 133 4.37 10.03 -8.43
N VAL A 134 4.02 11.17 -7.82
CA VAL A 134 3.22 11.22 -6.61
C VAL A 134 1.96 12.05 -6.86
N SER A 135 0.79 11.44 -6.69
CA SER A 135 -0.49 12.14 -6.73
C SER A 135 -1.15 12.13 -5.36
N VAL A 136 -1.71 13.27 -4.98
CA VAL A 136 -2.55 13.40 -3.79
C VAL A 136 -3.97 12.98 -4.18
N ILE A 137 -4.48 11.95 -3.53
CA ILE A 137 -5.91 11.58 -3.58
C ILE A 137 -6.44 11.75 -2.15
N PRO A 138 -7.16 12.85 -1.87
CA PRO A 138 -7.73 13.09 -0.56
C PRO A 138 -8.75 12.00 -0.23
N PHE A 139 -8.60 11.39 0.95
CA PHE A 139 -9.55 10.41 1.47
C PHE A 139 -10.15 10.93 2.79
N GLY A 140 -11.47 10.95 2.85
CA GLY A 140 -12.22 10.98 4.10
C GLY A 140 -12.58 9.56 4.54
N ILE A 141 -13.49 9.44 5.53
CA ILE A 141 -14.02 8.13 5.92
C ILE A 141 -14.84 7.57 4.76
N ASN A 142 -14.32 6.52 4.11
CA ASN A 142 -14.94 5.77 3.01
C ASN A 142 -15.27 6.54 1.71
N ASN A 143 -14.98 7.84 1.62
CA ASN A 143 -15.25 8.65 0.44
C ASN A 143 -14.03 9.47 0.04
N THR A 144 -13.83 9.67 -1.26
CA THR A 144 -12.94 10.71 -1.78
C THR A 144 -13.52 12.07 -1.41
N VAL A 145 -12.76 12.88 -0.69
CA VAL A 145 -13.22 14.22 -0.28
C VAL A 145 -12.79 15.25 -1.32
N PRO A 146 -13.64 16.24 -1.64
CA PRO A 146 -13.26 17.31 -2.55
C PRO A 146 -12.13 18.14 -1.95
N ASN A 147 -11.26 18.68 -2.81
CA ASN A 147 -10.28 19.67 -2.38
C ASN A 147 -11.02 20.96 -1.98
N THR A 148 -10.71 21.50 -0.81
CA THR A 148 -11.25 22.77 -0.32
C THR A 148 -10.10 23.67 0.12
N SER A 149 -10.35 24.99 0.14
CA SER A 149 -9.40 25.97 0.68
C SER A 149 -9.49 26.11 2.21
N LEU A 150 -10.33 25.31 2.88
CA LEU A 150 -10.58 25.42 4.31
C LEU A 150 -9.41 24.82 5.08
N SER A 151 -8.90 25.56 6.07
CA SER A 151 -8.01 25.01 7.09
C SER A 151 -8.75 24.01 7.97
N SER A 152 -7.99 23.11 8.62
CA SER A 152 -8.55 22.17 9.61
C SER A 152 -9.31 22.88 10.73
N ALA A 153 -8.92 24.10 11.10
CA ALA A 153 -9.61 24.89 12.11
C ALA A 153 -10.96 25.42 11.60
N GLU A 154 -11.01 25.94 10.38
CA GLU A 154 -12.25 26.41 9.75
C GLU A 154 -13.22 25.27 9.49
N ALA A 155 -12.72 24.12 9.00
CA ALA A 155 -13.52 22.93 8.80
C ALA A 155 -14.16 22.44 10.11
N LYS A 156 -13.40 22.46 11.22
CA LYS A 156 -13.93 22.08 12.55
C LYS A 156 -14.97 23.06 13.08
N ARG A 157 -14.93 24.34 12.70
CA ARG A 157 -15.96 25.33 13.08
C ARG A 157 -17.28 25.14 12.35
N GLN A 158 -17.29 24.36 11.26
CA GLN A 158 -18.47 24.08 10.44
C GLN A 158 -19.12 22.72 10.78
N LEU A 159 -18.56 21.98 11.75
CA LEU A 159 -19.13 20.76 12.32
C LEU A 159 -20.01 21.12 13.53
#